data_AF-A0A091C2V9-F1
#
_entry.id   AF-A0A091C2V9-F1
#
_cell.length_a   1.000
_cell.length_b   1.000
_cell.length_c   1.000
_cell.angle_alpha   90.00
_cell.angle_beta   90.00
_cell.angle_gamma   90.00
#
_symmetry.space_group_name_H-M   'P 1'
#
loop_
_entity.id
_entity.type
_entity.pdbx_description
1 polymer ?
#
loop_
_entity_poly.entity_id
_entity_poly.type
_entity_poly.pdbx_seq_one_letter_code
_entity_poly.pdbx_strand_id
1 'polypeptide(L)'
;MMFHFNRFYEAYMQIQTGNFNYFQSLFGFNQSGRIVNALYGPDFAYLQGLLMILTKNWFRYQLVSSFLCFFIAGIAMFSLTRKTKMNYKLSVFISLLYMSSSVISYYALSQNMTSWAAAFLPFIYIPAIRVIQNSQKPIKPIELALAVTSVGFLHNLTLFLGILSSVPFYIVGFVRTSHKKEMIRDFFLAVLLTILLNINTLIGFAEVYLTNQLVYPNFFEDVLSYTTYFDIGDNTYSSLGLIFSCVMLFQIFYLFINWKSVSLLERLLTIVGAIFLLLSTNFLPWEDISQYTNIVQTIQFPRRFTVVAYVFLLLAFAFTLEKGIRNLGNKREKMVYPVLCMISFLMIANVNLKVLQSAEAWETEDPTAAGNNGVWTTTDDPDELRQGFTSGQYEDAFEVIKKPTPDYLPLLNGTTQEELEEQGGYNMYDEQVVNNELHVSKTTDNNNNLVLTWESNGNEEETLPAVIYSNSQINFNGNHYTSEQIPKTTLGAPIVQSESGTNQFTISYEPLVNTTLLFVIKFFTISLLIILAFVKGIRKFLDGKN
;
A
#
# COMPACT_ATOMS: atom_id res chain seq x y z
N MET A 1 -5.82 -5.96 9.53
CA MET A 1 -6.80 -4.85 9.62
C MET A 1 -6.39 -3.80 10.65
N MET A 2 -6.31 -4.14 11.96
CA MET A 2 -6.07 -3.17 13.04
C MET A 2 -4.78 -2.34 12.91
N PHE A 3 -3.71 -2.92 12.37
CA PHE A 3 -2.46 -2.19 12.10
C PHE A 3 -2.68 -0.95 11.22
N HIS A 4 -3.41 -1.09 10.11
CA HIS A 4 -3.69 0.03 9.22
C HIS A 4 -4.74 0.99 9.80
N PHE A 5 -5.66 0.50 10.61
CA PHE A 5 -6.63 1.35 11.29
C PHE A 5 -5.93 2.28 12.28
N ASN A 6 -4.97 1.78 13.06
CA ASN A 6 -4.13 2.61 13.93
C ASN A 6 -3.42 3.73 13.14
N ARG A 7 -2.86 3.41 11.97
CA ARG A 7 -2.19 4.39 11.10
C ARG A 7 -3.11 5.51 10.63
N PHE A 8 -4.33 5.17 10.24
CA PHE A 8 -5.29 6.13 9.72
C PHE A 8 -5.98 6.92 10.83
N TYR A 9 -6.23 6.27 11.97
CA TYR A 9 -6.70 6.92 13.18
C TYR A 9 -5.69 7.94 13.69
N GLU A 10 -4.39 7.61 13.70
CA GLU A 10 -3.31 8.55 14.00
C GLU A 10 -3.42 9.81 13.12
N ALA A 11 -3.49 9.63 11.80
CA ALA A 11 -3.59 10.75 10.88
C ALA A 11 -4.91 11.55 11.05
N TYR A 12 -6.03 10.87 11.31
CA TYR A 12 -7.32 11.48 11.62
C TYR A 12 -7.22 12.38 12.87
N MET A 13 -6.65 11.87 13.97
CA MET A 13 -6.51 12.61 15.22
C MET A 13 -5.56 13.80 15.08
N GLN A 14 -4.47 13.68 14.33
CA GLN A 14 -3.61 14.82 14.03
C GLN A 14 -4.34 15.92 13.26
N ILE A 15 -5.22 15.56 12.30
CA ILE A 15 -6.03 16.54 11.58
C ILE A 15 -7.06 17.19 12.52
N GLN A 16 -7.70 16.42 13.41
CA GLN A 16 -8.71 16.92 14.35
C GLN A 16 -8.11 17.87 15.40
N THR A 17 -6.94 17.52 15.96
CA THR A 17 -6.30 18.26 17.04
C THR A 17 -5.41 19.40 16.56
N GLY A 18 -4.92 19.33 15.31
CA GLY A 18 -3.90 20.24 14.78
C GLY A 18 -2.47 19.86 15.19
N ASN A 19 -2.29 18.78 15.94
CA ASN A 19 -1.02 18.30 16.46
C ASN A 19 -0.30 17.42 15.42
N PHE A 20 0.23 18.03 14.35
CA PHE A 20 0.87 17.29 13.27
C PHE A 20 2.25 16.74 13.67
N ASN A 21 2.41 15.42 13.61
CA ASN A 21 3.68 14.71 13.78
C ASN A 21 3.65 13.40 12.97
N TYR A 22 4.20 13.39 11.76
CA TYR A 22 4.13 12.18 10.93
C TYR A 22 5.22 11.13 11.27
N PHE A 23 6.15 11.46 12.17
CA PHE A 23 7.13 10.49 12.68
C PHE A 23 6.52 9.67 13.80
N GLN A 24 6.17 10.27 14.93
CA GLN A 24 5.68 9.54 16.11
C GLN A 24 4.17 9.37 16.08
N SER A 25 3.70 8.18 16.47
CA SER A 25 2.28 7.93 16.68
C SER A 25 1.88 8.40 18.08
N LEU A 26 1.17 9.53 18.14
CA LEU A 26 0.77 10.22 19.38
C LEU A 26 -0.63 9.80 19.87
N PHE A 27 -1.46 9.26 18.97
CA PHE A 27 -2.87 8.92 19.19
C PHE A 27 -3.17 7.44 18.92
N GLY A 28 -2.67 6.91 17.81
CA GLY A 28 -2.74 5.50 17.45
C GLY A 28 -1.64 4.68 18.12
N PHE A 29 -1.71 3.36 17.93
CA PHE A 29 -0.73 2.40 18.46
C PHE A 29 -0.53 2.52 19.98
N ASN A 30 -1.63 2.65 20.74
CA ASN A 30 -1.63 2.87 22.19
C ASN A 30 -0.80 4.09 22.62
N GLN A 31 -0.71 5.12 21.77
CA GLN A 31 0.04 6.36 22.04
C GLN A 31 1.49 6.05 22.45
N SER A 32 2.13 5.13 21.75
CA SER A 32 3.46 4.61 22.12
C SER A 32 4.62 5.41 21.55
N GLY A 33 4.38 6.40 20.69
CA GLY A 33 5.44 7.15 20.02
C GLY A 33 6.12 6.37 18.89
N ARG A 34 5.58 5.20 18.50
CA ARG A 34 6.09 4.37 17.40
C ARG A 34 6.12 5.11 16.08
N ILE A 35 7.16 4.84 15.28
CA ILE A 35 7.33 5.45 13.95
C ILE A 35 6.83 4.51 12.87
N VAL A 36 5.55 4.68 12.47
CA VAL A 36 4.91 3.85 11.44
C VAL A 36 4.58 4.62 10.17
N ASN A 37 3.93 5.77 10.29
CA ASN A 37 3.44 6.49 9.11
C ASN A 37 4.58 7.06 8.25
N ALA A 38 5.70 7.47 8.84
CA ALA A 38 6.92 7.82 8.11
C ALA A 38 7.45 6.66 7.22
N LEU A 39 7.27 5.41 7.65
CA LEU A 39 7.75 4.21 6.95
C LEU A 39 6.76 3.65 5.92
N TYR A 40 5.47 4.00 6.04
CA TYR A 40 4.40 3.48 5.18
C TYR A 40 3.72 4.53 4.29
N GLY A 41 4.30 5.73 4.17
CA GLY A 41 3.71 6.80 3.39
C GLY A 41 2.72 7.63 4.22
N PRO A 42 3.15 8.76 4.80
CA PRO A 42 2.29 9.61 5.61
C PRO A 42 1.17 10.25 4.79
N ASP A 43 1.41 10.54 3.51
CA ASP A 43 0.44 11.23 2.67
C ASP A 43 -0.84 10.43 2.44
N PHE A 44 -0.70 9.12 2.21
CA PHE A 44 -1.87 8.26 2.08
C PHE A 44 -2.60 8.09 3.41
N ALA A 45 -1.87 8.05 4.53
CA ALA A 45 -2.49 8.04 5.85
C ALA A 45 -3.34 9.29 6.11
N TYR A 46 -2.83 10.49 5.77
CA TYR A 46 -3.62 11.73 5.86
C TYR A 46 -4.81 11.76 4.90
N LEU A 47 -4.69 11.20 3.68
CA LEU A 47 -5.84 11.07 2.78
C LEU A 47 -6.94 10.18 3.38
N GLN A 48 -6.56 9.08 4.04
CA GLN A 48 -7.52 8.24 4.76
C GLN A 48 -8.07 8.91 6.02
N GLY A 49 -7.25 9.66 6.76
CA GLY A 49 -7.70 10.47 7.89
C GLY A 49 -8.75 11.51 7.49
N LEU A 50 -8.57 12.19 6.35
CA LEU A 50 -9.59 13.08 5.76
C LEU A 50 -10.87 12.33 5.40
N LEU A 51 -10.77 11.10 4.89
CA LEU A 51 -11.94 10.26 4.61
C LEU A 51 -12.68 9.85 5.88
N MET A 52 -11.96 9.61 6.98
CA MET A 52 -12.53 9.29 8.29
C MET A 52 -13.39 10.44 8.84
N ILE A 53 -12.98 11.70 8.65
CA ILE A 53 -13.80 12.88 9.02
C ILE A 53 -15.19 12.84 8.39
N LEU A 54 -15.28 12.39 7.13
CA LEU A 54 -16.54 12.32 6.39
C LEU A 54 -17.40 11.12 6.80
N THR A 55 -16.78 10.02 7.21
CA THR A 55 -17.45 8.72 7.38
C THR A 55 -17.89 8.44 8.82
N LYS A 56 -17.23 9.04 9.82
CA LYS A 56 -17.60 9.06 11.24
C LYS A 56 -17.53 7.73 12.01
N ASN A 57 -17.50 6.57 11.35
CA ASN A 57 -17.23 5.28 12.01
C ASN A 57 -16.53 4.30 11.06
N TRP A 58 -16.00 3.20 11.60
CA TRP A 58 -15.21 2.24 10.83
C TRP A 58 -16.02 1.51 9.76
N PHE A 59 -17.29 1.19 10.04
CA PHE A 59 -18.17 0.55 9.07
C PHE A 59 -18.37 1.40 7.80
N ARG A 60 -18.77 2.67 7.95
CA ARG A 60 -18.95 3.60 6.83
C ARG A 60 -17.63 3.89 6.14
N TYR A 61 -16.54 4.03 6.92
CA TYR A 61 -15.20 4.20 6.38
C TYR A 61 -14.85 3.06 5.43
N GLN A 62 -15.00 1.81 5.86
CA GLN A 62 -14.64 0.63 5.07
C GLN A 62 -15.49 0.51 3.79
N LEU A 63 -16.79 0.84 3.85
CA LEU A 63 -17.66 0.87 2.67
C LEU A 63 -17.16 1.88 1.63
N VAL A 64 -16.90 3.12 2.06
CA VAL A 64 -16.49 4.19 1.16
C VAL A 64 -15.06 3.97 0.64
N SER A 65 -14.13 3.59 1.51
CA SER A 65 -12.75 3.31 1.10
C SER A 65 -12.69 2.12 0.13
N SER A 66 -13.49 1.08 0.35
CA SER A 66 -13.56 -0.07 -0.56
C SER A 66 -14.13 0.33 -1.91
N PHE A 67 -15.23 1.09 -1.92
CA PHE A 67 -15.79 1.65 -3.16
C PHE A 67 -14.75 2.46 -3.93
N LEU A 68 -14.02 3.35 -3.26
CA LEU A 68 -12.99 4.18 -3.89
C LEU A 68 -11.85 3.32 -4.47
N CYS A 69 -11.40 2.28 -3.77
CA CYS A 69 -10.38 1.36 -4.27
C CYS A 69 -10.83 0.68 -5.58
N PHE A 70 -12.04 0.10 -5.62
CA PHE A 70 -12.60 -0.50 -6.83
C PHE A 70 -12.78 0.52 -7.96
N PHE A 71 -13.34 1.70 -7.64
CA PHE A 71 -13.61 2.75 -8.60
C PHE A 71 -12.33 3.26 -9.26
N ILE A 72 -11.28 3.48 -8.48
CA ILE A 72 -9.98 3.90 -8.99
C ILE A 72 -9.35 2.81 -9.87
N ALA A 73 -9.42 1.53 -9.47
CA ALA A 73 -8.94 0.42 -10.29
C ALA A 73 -9.62 0.39 -11.67
N GLY A 74 -10.95 0.57 -11.69
CA GLY A 74 -11.74 0.68 -12.90
C GLY A 74 -11.33 1.87 -13.77
N ILE A 75 -11.21 3.07 -13.19
CA ILE A 75 -10.79 4.29 -13.91
C ILE A 75 -9.37 4.17 -14.45
N ALA A 76 -8.44 3.63 -13.67
CA ALA A 76 -7.04 3.50 -14.06
C ALA A 76 -6.92 2.54 -15.26
N MET A 77 -7.55 1.37 -15.17
CA MET A 77 -7.55 0.39 -16.27
C MET A 77 -8.31 0.91 -17.51
N PHE A 78 -9.40 1.64 -17.30
CA PHE A 78 -10.13 2.29 -18.39
C PHE A 78 -9.24 3.33 -19.07
N SER A 79 -8.56 4.18 -18.30
CA SER A 79 -7.63 5.18 -18.85
C SER A 79 -6.50 4.54 -19.65
N LEU A 80 -5.95 3.42 -19.16
CA LEU A 80 -4.91 2.65 -19.85
C LEU A 80 -5.41 2.04 -21.17
N THR A 81 -6.60 1.44 -21.19
CA THR A 81 -7.20 0.91 -22.42
C THR A 81 -7.60 2.01 -23.40
N ARG A 82 -8.07 3.17 -22.92
CA ARG A 82 -8.31 4.34 -23.77
C ARG A 82 -7.02 4.89 -24.38
N LYS A 83 -5.90 4.83 -23.65
CA LYS A 83 -4.58 5.21 -24.16
C LYS A 83 -4.15 4.36 -25.36
N THR A 84 -4.57 3.09 -25.44
CA THR A 84 -4.30 2.22 -26.58
C THR A 84 -5.26 2.41 -27.76
N LYS A 85 -6.24 3.33 -27.66
CA LYS A 85 -7.32 3.56 -28.64
C LYS A 85 -8.25 2.36 -28.82
N MET A 86 -8.33 1.48 -27.83
CA MET A 86 -9.24 0.34 -27.78
C MET A 86 -10.70 0.77 -27.99
N ASN A 87 -11.58 -0.10 -28.49
CA ASN A 87 -13.02 0.15 -28.52
C ASN A 87 -13.57 0.47 -27.10
N TYR A 88 -14.53 1.40 -26.99
CA TYR A 88 -15.10 1.83 -25.71
C TYR A 88 -15.71 0.66 -24.92
N LYS A 89 -16.52 -0.18 -25.57
CA LYS A 89 -17.18 -1.32 -24.92
C LYS A 89 -16.17 -2.34 -24.39
N LEU A 90 -15.10 -2.59 -25.15
CA LEU A 90 -13.99 -3.43 -24.71
C LEU A 90 -13.18 -2.78 -23.57
N SER A 91 -13.01 -1.46 -23.62
CA SER A 91 -12.36 -0.71 -22.53
C SER A 91 -13.13 -0.90 -21.23
N VAL A 92 -14.47 -0.77 -21.26
CA VAL A 92 -15.34 -1.03 -20.10
C VAL A 92 -15.22 -2.48 -19.65
N PHE A 93 -15.37 -3.45 -20.54
CA PHE A 93 -15.27 -4.87 -20.23
C PHE A 93 -13.97 -5.24 -19.48
N ILE A 94 -12.82 -4.82 -20.03
CA ILE A 94 -11.51 -5.11 -19.43
C ILE A 94 -11.31 -4.40 -18.10
N SER A 95 -11.87 -3.21 -17.94
CA SER A 95 -11.82 -2.47 -16.68
C SER A 95 -12.67 -3.14 -15.59
N LEU A 96 -13.85 -3.66 -15.96
CA LEU A 96 -14.70 -4.44 -15.05
C LEU A 96 -14.02 -5.74 -14.64
N LEU A 97 -13.38 -6.46 -15.57
CA LEU A 97 -12.59 -7.65 -15.23
C LEU A 97 -11.47 -7.32 -14.25
N TYR A 98 -10.67 -6.28 -14.52
CA TYR A 98 -9.59 -5.87 -13.62
C TYR A 98 -10.10 -5.47 -12.24
N MET A 99 -11.18 -4.67 -12.19
CA MET A 99 -11.84 -4.27 -10.95
C MET A 99 -12.34 -5.47 -10.15
N SER A 100 -12.85 -6.51 -10.81
CA SER A 100 -13.33 -7.76 -10.17
C SER A 100 -12.24 -8.79 -9.84
N SER A 101 -10.96 -8.47 -10.04
CA SER A 101 -9.87 -9.39 -9.72
C SER A 101 -9.55 -9.43 -8.22
N SER A 102 -9.00 -10.56 -7.76
CA SER A 102 -8.58 -10.74 -6.37
C SER A 102 -7.52 -9.75 -5.93
N VAL A 103 -6.68 -9.25 -6.85
CA VAL A 103 -5.70 -8.21 -6.51
C VAL A 103 -6.36 -6.90 -6.08
N ILE A 104 -7.60 -6.64 -6.49
CA ILE A 104 -8.39 -5.46 -6.06
C ILE A 104 -9.33 -5.82 -4.91
N SER A 105 -10.09 -6.91 -5.03
CA SER A 105 -11.15 -7.24 -4.08
C SER A 105 -10.66 -7.58 -2.67
N TYR A 106 -9.39 -8.00 -2.53
CA TYR A 106 -8.81 -8.29 -1.22
C TYR A 106 -8.64 -7.07 -0.32
N TYR A 107 -8.77 -5.84 -0.84
CA TYR A 107 -8.93 -4.69 0.04
C TYR A 107 -10.23 -4.78 0.85
N ALA A 108 -11.35 -5.06 0.20
CA ALA A 108 -12.64 -5.18 0.88
C ALA A 108 -12.68 -6.40 1.82
N LEU A 109 -12.06 -7.52 1.41
CA LEU A 109 -12.05 -8.77 2.17
C LEU A 109 -11.07 -8.78 3.35
N SER A 110 -9.91 -8.13 3.23
CA SER A 110 -8.80 -8.28 4.21
C SER A 110 -8.02 -7.01 4.52
N GLN A 111 -8.42 -5.86 3.97
CA GLN A 111 -7.72 -4.57 4.08
C GLN A 111 -6.26 -4.63 3.59
N ASN A 112 -6.02 -5.42 2.54
CA ASN A 112 -4.69 -5.56 1.95
C ASN A 112 -4.28 -4.28 1.20
N MET A 113 -3.22 -3.59 1.68
CA MET A 113 -2.75 -2.35 1.06
C MET A 113 -2.13 -2.53 -0.33
N THR A 114 -1.73 -3.74 -0.69
CA THR A 114 -1.31 -4.06 -2.06
C THR A 114 -2.41 -3.73 -3.06
N SER A 115 -3.68 -3.89 -2.67
CA SER A 115 -4.85 -3.64 -3.52
C SER A 115 -5.03 -2.16 -3.85
N TRP A 116 -4.77 -1.25 -2.90
CA TRP A 116 -4.77 0.19 -3.18
C TRP A 116 -3.69 0.54 -4.19
N ALA A 117 -2.46 0.06 -4.00
CA ALA A 117 -1.39 0.31 -4.96
C ALA A 117 -1.66 -0.33 -6.33
N ALA A 118 -2.27 -1.52 -6.36
CA ALA A 118 -2.74 -2.17 -7.57
C ALA A 118 -3.79 -1.33 -8.31
N ALA A 119 -4.76 -0.75 -7.60
CA ALA A 119 -5.78 0.11 -8.19
C ALA A 119 -5.20 1.28 -9.00
N PHE A 120 -4.07 1.86 -8.55
CA PHE A 120 -3.37 2.94 -9.26
C PHE A 120 -2.35 2.44 -10.30
N LEU A 121 -1.92 1.17 -10.22
CA LEU A 121 -0.85 0.63 -11.06
C LEU A 121 -1.04 0.81 -12.57
N PRO A 122 -2.26 0.69 -13.16
CA PRO A 122 -2.46 0.96 -14.57
C PRO A 122 -2.02 2.37 -15.02
N PHE A 123 -2.02 3.38 -14.14
CA PHE A 123 -1.54 4.72 -14.48
C PHE A 123 -0.05 4.74 -14.80
N ILE A 124 0.78 3.93 -14.11
CA ILE A 124 2.24 3.82 -14.38
C ILE A 124 2.49 3.34 -15.82
N TYR A 125 1.60 2.52 -16.38
CA TYR A 125 1.79 1.98 -17.72
C TYR A 125 1.32 2.89 -18.85
N ILE A 126 0.58 3.97 -18.56
CA ILE A 126 0.21 4.96 -19.57
C ILE A 126 1.46 5.59 -20.24
N PRO A 127 2.45 6.11 -19.49
CA PRO A 127 3.70 6.59 -20.08
C PRO A 127 4.53 5.45 -20.70
N ALA A 128 4.56 4.25 -20.12
CA ALA A 128 5.27 3.10 -20.70
C ALA A 128 4.74 2.73 -22.11
N ILE A 129 3.41 2.70 -22.28
CA ILE A 129 2.77 2.46 -23.58
C ILE A 129 3.03 3.62 -24.56
N ARG A 130 3.00 4.87 -24.08
CA ARG A 130 3.29 6.05 -24.90
C ARG A 130 4.66 5.95 -25.55
N VAL A 131 5.67 5.49 -24.82
CA VAL A 131 7.04 5.34 -25.32
C VAL A 131 7.10 4.42 -26.54
N ILE A 132 6.26 3.37 -26.59
CA ILE A 132 6.16 2.47 -27.75
C ILE A 132 5.35 3.08 -28.90
N GLN A 133 4.29 3.83 -28.59
CA GLN A 133 3.36 4.41 -29.58
C GLN A 133 3.87 5.71 -30.22
N ASN A 134 4.72 6.48 -29.54
CA ASN A 134 5.17 7.79 -29.99
C ASN A 134 6.69 7.94 -29.84
N SER A 135 7.43 7.50 -30.86
CA SER A 135 8.89 7.58 -30.89
C SER A 135 9.43 9.02 -30.99
N GLN A 136 8.61 9.99 -31.40
CA GLN A 136 9.01 11.40 -31.54
C GLN A 136 9.01 12.15 -30.21
N LYS A 137 8.06 11.82 -29.33
CA LYS A 137 7.97 12.37 -27.97
C LYS A 137 7.67 11.25 -26.97
N PRO A 138 8.67 10.39 -26.70
CA PRO A 138 8.45 9.16 -25.94
C PRO A 138 8.06 9.43 -24.50
N ILE A 139 8.69 10.42 -23.86
CA ILE A 139 8.45 10.75 -22.45
C ILE A 139 7.76 12.12 -22.34
N LYS A 140 6.80 12.20 -21.42
CA LYS A 140 6.24 13.46 -20.93
C LYS A 140 6.55 13.54 -19.43
N PRO A 141 7.46 14.44 -19.00
CA PRO A 141 7.99 14.42 -17.63
C PRO A 141 6.92 14.45 -16.55
N ILE A 142 5.97 15.38 -16.65
CA ILE A 142 4.87 15.54 -15.67
C ILE A 142 3.97 14.31 -15.64
N GLU A 143 3.67 13.70 -16.79
CA GLU A 143 2.80 12.50 -16.85
C GLU A 143 3.49 11.30 -16.22
N LEU A 144 4.78 11.11 -16.47
CA LEU A 144 5.56 10.05 -15.85
C LEU A 144 5.70 10.28 -14.34
N ALA A 145 6.04 11.50 -13.93
CA ALA A 145 6.21 11.84 -12.52
C ALA A 145 4.93 11.62 -11.72
N LEU A 146 3.78 12.10 -12.20
CA LEU A 146 2.49 11.91 -11.53
C LEU A 146 2.07 10.44 -11.49
N ALA A 147 2.30 9.69 -12.56
CA ALA A 147 1.97 8.26 -12.60
C ALA A 147 2.77 7.47 -11.55
N VAL A 148 4.10 7.69 -11.49
CA VAL A 148 4.97 7.04 -10.50
C VAL A 148 4.62 7.49 -9.07
N THR A 149 4.41 8.80 -8.88
CA THR A 149 4.03 9.38 -7.58
C THR A 149 2.71 8.83 -7.05
N SER A 150 1.73 8.58 -7.91
CA SER A 150 0.42 8.06 -7.49
C SER A 150 0.47 6.69 -6.81
N VAL A 151 1.52 5.88 -7.08
CA VAL A 151 1.73 4.57 -6.43
C VAL A 151 2.76 4.68 -5.30
N GLY A 152 3.72 5.60 -5.40
CA GLY A 152 4.83 5.74 -4.44
C GLY A 152 4.41 6.03 -3.01
N PHE A 153 3.31 6.74 -2.78
CA PHE A 153 2.80 6.98 -1.42
C PHE A 153 1.89 5.87 -0.88
N LEU A 154 1.56 4.86 -1.69
CA LEU A 154 0.64 3.78 -1.31
C LEU A 154 1.39 2.54 -0.81
N HIS A 155 2.35 2.06 -1.61
CA HIS A 155 3.05 0.81 -1.34
C HIS A 155 4.35 0.69 -2.15
N ASN A 156 5.49 0.74 -1.45
CA ASN A 156 6.83 0.78 -2.07
C ASN A 156 7.14 -0.45 -2.93
N LEU A 157 6.78 -1.66 -2.47
CA LEU A 157 7.04 -2.88 -3.24
C LEU A 157 6.23 -2.92 -4.54
N THR A 158 4.96 -2.51 -4.52
CA THR A 158 4.14 -2.48 -5.74
C THR A 158 4.64 -1.43 -6.71
N LEU A 159 5.13 -0.28 -6.22
CA LEU A 159 5.82 0.71 -7.04
C LEU A 159 7.06 0.09 -7.71
N PHE A 160 7.91 -0.60 -6.96
CA PHE A 160 9.10 -1.27 -7.49
C PHE A 160 8.73 -2.26 -8.60
N LEU A 161 7.72 -3.11 -8.40
CA LEU A 161 7.23 -4.03 -9.43
C LEU A 161 6.69 -3.30 -10.67
N GLY A 162 5.98 -2.18 -10.48
CA GLY A 162 5.50 -1.33 -11.59
C GLY A 162 6.63 -0.68 -12.40
N ILE A 163 7.69 -0.23 -11.73
CA ILE A 163 8.89 0.31 -12.40
C ILE A 163 9.61 -0.81 -13.14
N LEU A 164 9.88 -1.93 -12.47
CA LEU A 164 10.62 -3.07 -13.03
C LEU A 164 9.93 -3.64 -14.28
N SER A 165 8.60 -3.83 -14.22
CA SER A 165 7.80 -4.29 -15.36
C SER A 165 7.71 -3.27 -16.49
N SER A 166 7.92 -1.99 -16.22
CA SER A 166 7.97 -0.94 -17.25
C SER A 166 9.32 -0.87 -17.97
N VAL A 167 10.42 -1.35 -17.38
CA VAL A 167 11.78 -1.27 -17.95
C VAL A 167 11.86 -1.77 -19.40
N PRO A 168 11.30 -2.93 -19.78
CA PRO A 168 11.35 -3.41 -21.17
C PRO A 168 10.74 -2.43 -22.18
N PHE A 169 9.67 -1.71 -21.80
CA PHE A 169 9.02 -0.71 -22.66
C PHE A 169 9.95 0.49 -22.91
N TYR A 170 10.63 0.95 -21.87
CA TYR A 170 11.59 2.06 -21.99
C TYR A 170 12.83 1.67 -22.77
N ILE A 171 13.37 0.45 -22.58
CA ILE A 171 14.49 -0.06 -23.38
C ILE A 171 14.12 -0.10 -24.86
N VAL A 172 13.00 -0.74 -25.21
CA VAL A 172 12.55 -0.82 -26.61
C VAL A 172 12.27 0.56 -27.19
N GLY A 173 11.66 1.45 -26.41
CA GLY A 173 11.45 2.84 -26.81
C GLY A 173 12.73 3.60 -27.11
N PHE A 174 13.72 3.47 -26.23
CA PHE A 174 15.02 4.13 -26.36
C PHE A 174 15.79 3.64 -27.61
N VAL A 175 15.70 2.34 -27.91
CA VAL A 175 16.29 1.78 -29.14
C VAL A 175 15.61 2.33 -30.39
N ARG A 176 14.29 2.58 -30.35
CA ARG A 176 13.50 2.99 -31.52
C ARG A 176 13.41 4.50 -31.74
N THR A 177 13.68 5.33 -30.74
CA THR A 177 13.62 6.79 -30.89
C THR A 177 14.88 7.35 -31.55
N SER A 178 14.69 8.33 -32.44
CA SER A 178 15.78 9.18 -32.93
C SER A 178 16.16 10.29 -31.95
N HIS A 179 15.31 10.58 -30.96
CA HIS A 179 15.41 11.71 -30.02
C HIS A 179 15.94 11.26 -28.65
N LYS A 180 17.08 10.56 -28.65
CA LYS A 180 17.63 9.92 -27.44
C LYS A 180 17.97 10.95 -26.35
N LYS A 181 18.52 12.10 -26.74
CA LYS A 181 18.91 13.17 -25.82
C LYS A 181 17.70 13.77 -25.11
N GLU A 182 16.63 14.05 -25.85
CA GLU A 182 15.37 14.54 -25.30
C GLU A 182 14.73 13.51 -24.38
N MET A 183 14.75 12.23 -24.76
CA MET A 183 14.22 11.15 -23.92
C MET A 183 14.97 11.05 -22.58
N ILE A 184 16.30 11.11 -22.58
CA ILE A 184 17.12 11.09 -21.35
C ILE A 184 16.82 12.31 -20.48
N ARG A 185 16.81 13.52 -21.05
CA ARG A 185 16.48 14.74 -20.31
C ARG A 185 15.10 14.64 -19.67
N ASP A 186 14.09 14.23 -20.45
CA ASP A 186 12.71 14.16 -20.00
C ASP A 186 12.50 13.06 -18.95
N PHE A 187 13.27 11.98 -19.02
CA PHE A 187 13.32 10.95 -17.98
C PHE A 187 13.87 11.51 -16.67
N PHE A 188 15.05 12.13 -16.67
CA PHE A 188 15.64 12.69 -15.46
C PHE A 188 14.79 13.82 -14.87
N LEU A 189 14.14 14.63 -15.70
CA LEU A 189 13.18 15.62 -15.22
C LEU A 189 11.97 14.95 -14.54
N ALA A 190 11.48 13.83 -15.06
CA ALA A 190 10.42 13.07 -14.40
C ALA A 190 10.88 12.50 -13.05
N VAL A 191 12.11 11.95 -12.99
CA VAL A 191 12.70 11.42 -11.75
C VAL A 191 12.82 12.52 -10.70
N LEU A 192 13.37 13.69 -11.08
CA LEU A 192 13.47 14.84 -10.18
C LEU A 192 12.10 15.27 -9.65
N LEU A 193 11.10 15.40 -10.54
CA LEU A 193 9.73 15.75 -10.14
C LEU A 193 9.12 14.72 -9.19
N THR A 194 9.31 13.42 -9.44
CA THR A 194 8.86 12.35 -8.53
C THR A 194 9.52 12.50 -7.16
N ILE A 195 10.84 12.71 -7.09
CA ILE A 195 11.55 12.89 -5.82
C ILE A 195 11.01 14.10 -5.08
N LEU A 196 10.87 15.25 -5.74
CA LEU A 196 10.37 16.48 -5.12
C LEU A 196 8.93 16.33 -4.61
N LEU A 197 8.08 15.61 -5.35
CA LEU A 197 6.72 15.33 -4.90
C LEU A 197 6.71 14.42 -3.67
N ASN A 198 7.61 13.43 -3.60
CA ASN A 198 7.67 12.41 -2.54
C ASN A 198 8.72 12.71 -1.45
N ILE A 199 9.27 13.92 -1.41
CA ILE A 199 10.49 14.21 -0.66
C ILE A 199 10.37 13.95 0.85
N ASN A 200 9.22 14.29 1.46
CA ASN A 200 8.94 14.05 2.88
C ASN A 200 8.91 12.55 3.21
N THR A 201 8.28 11.76 2.35
CA THR A 201 8.16 10.31 2.52
C THR A 201 9.50 9.61 2.30
N LEU A 202 10.25 10.00 1.27
CA LEU A 202 11.55 9.40 0.96
C LEU A 202 12.58 9.69 2.05
N ILE A 203 12.66 10.93 2.51
CA ILE A 203 13.61 11.32 3.56
C ILE A 203 13.20 10.72 4.90
N GLY A 204 11.90 10.78 5.27
CA GLY A 204 11.42 10.16 6.50
C GLY A 204 11.67 8.65 6.53
N PHE A 205 11.43 7.95 5.42
CA PHE A 205 11.75 6.53 5.30
C PHE A 205 13.26 6.28 5.43
N ALA A 206 14.09 6.99 4.66
CA ALA A 206 15.52 6.79 4.66
C ALA A 206 16.15 7.08 6.02
N GLU A 207 15.74 8.18 6.67
CA GLU A 207 16.27 8.59 7.97
C GLU A 207 16.06 7.52 9.03
N VAL A 208 14.85 7.00 9.17
CA VAL A 208 14.53 6.03 10.22
C VAL A 208 15.31 4.72 9.99
N TYR A 209 15.41 4.25 8.74
CA TYR A 209 16.19 3.05 8.40
C TYR A 209 17.71 3.24 8.48
N LEU A 210 18.23 4.46 8.24
CA LEU A 210 19.66 4.74 8.34
C LEU A 210 20.12 4.89 9.79
N THR A 211 19.23 5.29 10.69
CA THR A 211 19.54 5.56 12.10
C THR A 211 19.14 4.43 13.04
N ASN A 212 18.29 3.48 12.60
CA ASN A 212 17.81 2.38 13.43
C ASN A 212 17.89 1.05 12.68
N GLN A 213 18.19 -0.02 13.41
CA GLN A 213 17.82 -1.37 13.00
C GLN A 213 16.37 -1.60 13.41
N LEU A 214 15.53 -2.07 12.48
CA LEU A 214 14.10 -2.18 12.67
C LEU A 214 13.64 -3.61 12.51
N VAL A 215 12.67 -4.01 13.33
CA VAL A 215 11.88 -5.23 13.12
C VAL A 215 11.21 -5.13 11.76
N TYR A 216 11.35 -6.15 10.92
CA TYR A 216 10.62 -6.22 9.64
C TYR A 216 9.38 -7.10 9.78
N PRO A 217 8.33 -6.88 8.96
CA PRO A 217 7.14 -7.72 9.01
C PRO A 217 7.51 -9.19 8.74
N ASN A 218 7.03 -10.12 9.59
CA ASN A 218 7.40 -11.53 9.57
C ASN A 218 7.35 -12.14 8.16
N PHE A 219 8.40 -12.90 7.85
CA PHE A 219 8.45 -13.76 6.68
C PHE A 219 7.85 -15.12 7.03
N PHE A 220 7.04 -15.69 6.14
CA PHE A 220 6.49 -17.02 6.37
C PHE A 220 7.37 -18.05 5.69
N GLU A 221 7.78 -19.08 6.44
CA GLU A 221 8.66 -20.15 5.94
C GLU A 221 8.04 -20.96 4.80
N ASP A 222 6.72 -21.18 4.83
CA ASP A 222 5.97 -21.85 3.75
C ASP A 222 5.76 -20.90 2.57
N VAL A 223 6.81 -20.69 1.77
CA VAL A 223 6.78 -19.81 0.58
C VAL A 223 5.78 -20.31 -0.46
N LEU A 224 5.56 -21.62 -0.56
CA LEU A 224 4.67 -22.21 -1.55
C LEU A 224 3.23 -21.73 -1.38
N SER A 225 2.69 -21.70 -0.16
CA SER A 225 1.33 -21.20 0.11
C SER A 225 1.09 -19.74 -0.34
N TYR A 226 2.17 -18.98 -0.52
CA TYR A 226 2.18 -17.60 -0.99
C TYR A 226 2.48 -17.45 -2.50
N THR A 227 2.38 -18.53 -3.26
CA THR A 227 2.44 -18.52 -4.74
C THR A 227 1.04 -18.45 -5.37
N THR A 228 1.00 -18.21 -6.68
CA THR A 228 -0.22 -18.19 -7.49
C THR A 228 -0.41 -19.51 -8.23
N TYR A 229 -1.63 -20.06 -8.17
CA TYR A 229 -2.01 -21.30 -8.82
C TYR A 229 -3.05 -21.07 -9.92
N PHE A 230 -3.01 -21.94 -10.93
CA PHE A 230 -4.06 -22.06 -11.93
C PHE A 230 -5.05 -23.12 -11.44
N ASP A 231 -6.33 -22.76 -11.41
CA ASP A 231 -7.40 -23.72 -11.12
C ASP A 231 -8.70 -23.34 -11.84
N ILE A 232 -9.70 -24.21 -11.66
CA ILE A 232 -11.06 -24.06 -12.19
C ILE A 232 -12.05 -23.55 -11.12
N GLY A 233 -11.55 -23.16 -9.95
CA GLY A 233 -12.33 -22.67 -8.83
C GLY A 233 -12.51 -21.15 -8.87
N ASP A 234 -12.75 -20.57 -7.71
CA ASP A 234 -12.92 -19.14 -7.57
C ASP A 234 -11.58 -18.39 -7.57
N ASN A 235 -11.59 -17.14 -8.04
CA ASN A 235 -10.43 -16.27 -7.95
C ASN A 235 -10.19 -15.82 -6.49
N THR A 236 -9.11 -16.28 -5.89
CA THR A 236 -8.66 -15.91 -4.53
C THR A 236 -7.31 -15.19 -4.59
N TYR A 237 -6.69 -14.88 -3.45
CA TYR A 237 -5.40 -14.17 -3.45
C TYR A 237 -4.26 -15.02 -4.00
N SER A 238 -4.30 -16.34 -3.81
CA SER A 238 -3.33 -17.30 -4.34
C SER A 238 -3.86 -18.09 -5.54
N SER A 239 -5.14 -17.94 -5.93
CA SER A 239 -5.71 -18.63 -7.10
C SER A 239 -6.22 -17.64 -8.15
N LEU A 240 -5.86 -17.86 -9.41
CA LEU A 240 -6.43 -17.09 -10.53
C LEU A 240 -7.92 -17.40 -10.76
N GLY A 241 -8.40 -18.57 -10.37
CA GLY A 241 -9.74 -19.06 -10.74
C GLY A 241 -9.89 -19.34 -12.24
N LEU A 242 -11.03 -19.90 -12.63
CA LEU A 242 -11.28 -20.37 -13.99
C LEU A 242 -11.10 -19.26 -15.05
N ILE A 243 -11.75 -18.12 -14.86
CA ILE A 243 -11.84 -17.08 -15.90
C ILE A 243 -10.47 -16.45 -16.16
N PHE A 244 -9.72 -16.07 -15.13
CA PHE A 244 -8.40 -15.47 -15.34
C PHE A 244 -7.38 -16.50 -15.79
N SER A 245 -7.43 -17.75 -15.29
CA SER A 245 -6.60 -18.84 -15.81
C SER A 245 -6.80 -19.01 -17.32
N CYS A 246 -8.04 -19.12 -17.78
CA CYS A 246 -8.37 -19.26 -19.20
C CYS A 246 -7.90 -18.05 -20.01
N VAL A 247 -8.18 -16.82 -19.57
CA VAL A 247 -7.81 -15.60 -20.29
C VAL A 247 -6.29 -15.45 -20.41
N MET A 248 -5.55 -15.66 -19.30
CA MET A 248 -4.10 -15.51 -19.26
C MET A 248 -3.40 -16.58 -20.10
N LEU A 249 -3.78 -17.86 -19.94
CA LEU A 249 -3.22 -18.95 -20.74
C LEU A 249 -3.56 -18.78 -22.23
N PHE A 250 -4.81 -18.46 -22.56
CA PHE A 250 -5.22 -18.18 -23.94
C PHE A 250 -4.37 -17.08 -24.56
N GLN A 251 -4.15 -15.96 -23.86
CA GLN A 251 -3.37 -14.84 -24.38
C GLN A 251 -1.90 -15.22 -24.63
N ILE A 252 -1.31 -16.00 -23.72
CA ILE A 252 0.07 -16.51 -23.86
C ILE A 252 0.17 -17.44 -25.07
N PHE A 253 -0.71 -18.43 -25.20
CA PHE A 253 -0.71 -19.34 -26.35
C PHE A 253 -1.02 -18.62 -27.67
N TYR A 254 -1.97 -17.68 -27.66
CA TYR A 254 -2.32 -16.89 -28.84
C TYR A 254 -1.10 -16.15 -29.40
N LEU A 255 -0.28 -15.54 -28.54
CA LEU A 255 0.96 -14.87 -28.97
C LEU A 255 1.89 -15.83 -29.71
N PHE A 256 2.14 -17.03 -29.18
CA PHE A 256 3.09 -17.97 -29.79
C PHE A 256 2.58 -18.51 -31.13
N ILE A 257 1.29 -18.79 -31.24
CA ILE A 257 0.66 -19.24 -32.50
C ILE A 257 0.65 -18.12 -33.54
N ASN A 258 0.37 -16.88 -33.12
CA ASN A 258 0.14 -15.73 -34.00
C ASN A 258 1.30 -14.74 -34.00
N TRP A 259 2.52 -15.18 -33.67
CA TRP A 259 3.67 -14.30 -33.42
C TRP A 259 3.84 -13.21 -34.49
N LYS A 260 3.75 -13.60 -35.76
CA LYS A 260 3.96 -12.70 -36.92
C LYS A 260 2.86 -11.64 -37.09
N SER A 261 1.61 -11.91 -36.69
CA SER A 261 0.49 -10.98 -36.84
C SER A 261 0.25 -10.09 -35.61
N VAL A 262 0.93 -10.38 -34.51
CA VAL A 262 0.83 -9.61 -33.25
C VAL A 262 1.72 -8.37 -33.31
N SER A 263 1.17 -7.23 -32.86
CA SER A 263 1.88 -5.94 -32.83
C SER A 263 2.98 -5.93 -31.76
N LEU A 264 4.03 -5.12 -31.93
CA LEU A 264 5.11 -5.02 -30.95
C LEU A 264 4.61 -4.70 -29.53
N LEU A 265 3.63 -3.80 -29.41
CA LEU A 265 3.06 -3.43 -28.11
C LEU A 265 2.40 -4.64 -27.44
N GLU A 266 1.60 -5.40 -28.18
CA GLU A 266 0.93 -6.60 -27.68
C GLU A 266 1.92 -7.73 -27.37
N ARG A 267 3.01 -7.88 -28.15
CA ARG A 267 4.11 -8.79 -27.79
C ARG A 267 4.74 -8.40 -26.45
N LEU A 268 5.07 -7.12 -26.26
CA LEU A 268 5.65 -6.65 -25.01
C LEU A 268 4.71 -6.87 -23.82
N LEU A 269 3.44 -6.51 -23.96
CA LEU A 269 2.43 -6.74 -22.92
C LEU A 269 2.33 -8.23 -22.56
N THR A 270 2.17 -9.10 -23.55
CA THR A 270 2.04 -10.54 -23.27
C THR A 270 3.33 -11.13 -22.69
N ILE A 271 4.52 -10.80 -23.23
CA ILE A 271 5.79 -11.36 -22.75
C ILE A 271 6.08 -10.91 -21.32
N VAL A 272 5.99 -9.60 -21.04
CA VAL A 272 6.26 -9.10 -19.69
C VAL A 272 5.20 -9.59 -18.72
N GLY A 273 3.93 -9.60 -19.11
CA GLY A 273 2.85 -10.18 -18.30
C GLY A 273 3.06 -11.66 -17.99
N ALA A 274 3.51 -12.45 -18.97
CA ALA A 274 3.80 -13.87 -18.82
C ALA A 274 5.01 -14.12 -17.90
N ILE A 275 6.07 -13.31 -18.00
CA ILE A 275 7.23 -13.39 -17.09
C ILE A 275 6.78 -13.13 -15.65
N PHE A 276 6.00 -12.07 -15.41
CA PHE A 276 5.51 -11.77 -14.06
C PHE A 276 4.51 -12.81 -13.55
N LEU A 277 3.73 -13.43 -14.43
CA LEU A 277 2.87 -14.56 -14.07
C LEU A 277 3.70 -15.79 -13.70
N LEU A 278 4.78 -16.08 -14.43
CA LEU A 278 5.68 -17.19 -14.09
C LEU A 278 6.39 -16.94 -12.75
N LEU A 279 6.84 -15.70 -12.51
CA LEU A 279 7.43 -15.30 -11.24
C LEU A 279 6.42 -15.41 -10.09
N SER A 280 5.12 -15.29 -10.36
CA SER A 280 4.13 -15.39 -9.29
C SER A 280 3.76 -16.83 -8.91
N THR A 281 4.03 -17.81 -9.77
CA THR A 281 3.50 -19.17 -9.61
C THR A 281 4.45 -20.10 -8.86
N ASN A 282 3.91 -21.24 -8.45
CA ASN A 282 4.67 -22.39 -7.93
C ASN A 282 5.46 -23.15 -9.01
N PHE A 283 5.50 -22.66 -10.25
CA PHE A 283 6.34 -23.27 -11.29
C PHE A 283 7.81 -22.95 -11.10
N LEU A 284 8.13 -21.89 -10.34
CA LEU A 284 9.48 -21.63 -9.88
C LEU A 284 9.70 -22.28 -8.51
N PRO A 285 10.89 -22.86 -8.27
CA PRO A 285 11.22 -23.50 -7.01
C PRO A 285 11.58 -22.45 -5.95
N TRP A 286 10.59 -21.68 -5.50
CA TRP A 286 10.81 -20.55 -4.57
C TRP A 286 11.43 -20.97 -3.23
N GLU A 287 11.15 -22.19 -2.76
CA GLU A 287 11.78 -22.76 -1.56
C GLU A 287 13.27 -23.04 -1.77
N ASP A 288 13.67 -23.56 -2.93
CA ASP A 288 15.09 -23.76 -3.22
C ASP A 288 15.78 -22.39 -3.33
N ILE A 289 15.14 -21.40 -3.98
CA ILE A 289 15.70 -20.06 -4.16
C ILE A 289 15.92 -19.34 -2.81
N SER A 290 15.01 -19.53 -1.84
CA SER A 290 15.15 -18.92 -0.50
C SER A 290 16.34 -19.48 0.29
N GLN A 291 16.76 -20.73 0.03
CA GLN A 291 17.94 -21.33 0.67
C GLN A 291 19.25 -20.69 0.22
N TYR A 292 19.31 -20.14 -1.01
CA TYR A 292 20.54 -19.56 -1.56
C TYR A 292 20.56 -18.03 -1.53
N THR A 293 19.41 -17.37 -1.31
CA THR A 293 19.31 -15.90 -1.42
C THR A 293 18.26 -15.30 -0.49
N ASN A 294 18.56 -14.12 0.06
CA ASN A 294 17.62 -13.34 0.88
C ASN A 294 16.60 -12.54 0.02
N ILE A 295 16.58 -12.75 -1.30
CA ILE A 295 15.69 -12.01 -2.20
C ILE A 295 14.22 -12.36 -1.95
N VAL A 296 13.95 -13.62 -1.56
CA VAL A 296 12.59 -14.11 -1.28
C VAL A 296 12.05 -13.41 -0.02
N GLN A 297 12.88 -13.24 1.01
CA GLN A 297 12.56 -12.46 2.21
C GLN A 297 12.20 -11.00 1.86
N THR A 298 12.93 -10.39 0.92
CA THR A 298 12.66 -9.01 0.47
C THR A 298 11.33 -8.89 -0.30
N ILE A 299 11.01 -9.85 -1.16
CA ILE A 299 9.75 -9.88 -1.92
C ILE A 299 8.56 -10.27 -1.01
N GLN A 300 8.85 -11.02 0.05
CA GLN A 300 7.96 -11.70 1.00
C GLN A 300 7.09 -12.77 0.34
N PHE A 301 6.31 -12.43 -0.69
CA PHE A 301 5.30 -13.32 -1.29
C PHE A 301 5.36 -13.32 -2.82
N PRO A 302 5.71 -14.43 -3.48
CA PRO A 302 5.74 -14.51 -4.95
C PRO A 302 4.44 -14.11 -5.63
N ARG A 303 3.27 -14.44 -5.07
CA ARG A 303 1.95 -14.04 -5.61
C ARG A 303 1.78 -12.53 -5.83
N ARG A 304 2.60 -11.66 -5.23
CA ARG A 304 2.57 -10.22 -5.49
C ARG A 304 2.96 -9.86 -6.93
N PHE A 305 3.74 -10.69 -7.62
CA PHE A 305 4.07 -10.48 -9.04
C PHE A 305 2.82 -10.55 -9.94
N THR A 306 1.75 -11.25 -9.51
CA THR A 306 0.50 -11.42 -10.29
C THR A 306 -0.18 -10.09 -10.58
N VAL A 307 0.01 -9.06 -9.74
CA VAL A 307 -0.57 -7.72 -9.95
C VAL A 307 -0.18 -7.15 -11.33
N VAL A 308 1.08 -7.35 -11.75
CA VAL A 308 1.55 -6.92 -13.08
C VAL A 308 0.93 -7.79 -14.16
N ALA A 309 0.86 -9.11 -13.95
CA ALA A 309 0.27 -10.06 -14.89
C ALA A 309 -1.19 -9.71 -15.20
N TYR A 310 -2.00 -9.39 -14.18
CA TYR A 310 -3.39 -8.92 -14.36
C TYR A 310 -3.48 -7.73 -15.31
N VAL A 311 -2.68 -6.68 -15.10
CA VAL A 311 -2.77 -5.48 -15.95
C VAL A 311 -2.35 -5.77 -17.38
N PHE A 312 -1.19 -6.42 -17.57
CA PHE A 312 -0.64 -6.62 -18.91
C PHE A 312 -1.36 -7.70 -19.72
N LEU A 313 -1.69 -8.84 -19.11
CA LEU A 313 -2.36 -9.93 -19.84
C LEU A 313 -3.82 -9.59 -20.15
N LEU A 314 -4.53 -8.88 -19.27
CA LEU A 314 -5.88 -8.38 -19.60
C LEU A 314 -5.83 -7.34 -20.72
N LEU A 315 -4.86 -6.42 -20.69
CA LEU A 315 -4.72 -5.43 -21.78
C LEU A 315 -4.33 -6.09 -23.10
N ALA A 316 -3.44 -7.09 -23.08
CA ALA A 316 -3.06 -7.84 -24.26
C ALA A 316 -4.24 -8.67 -24.81
N PHE A 317 -5.01 -9.31 -23.92
CA PHE A 317 -6.25 -10.00 -24.28
C PHE A 317 -7.26 -9.07 -24.95
N ALA A 318 -7.35 -7.81 -24.51
CA ALA A 318 -8.19 -6.80 -25.15
C ALA A 318 -7.86 -6.60 -26.63
N PHE A 319 -6.56 -6.57 -26.99
CA PHE A 319 -6.13 -6.46 -28.39
C PHE A 319 -6.53 -7.69 -29.20
N THR A 320 -6.32 -8.88 -28.65
CA THR A 320 -6.71 -10.14 -29.28
C THR A 320 -8.22 -10.19 -29.52
N LEU A 321 -9.01 -9.82 -28.51
CA LEU A 321 -10.46 -9.78 -28.57
C LEU A 321 -10.95 -8.74 -29.59
N GLU A 322 -10.36 -7.54 -29.63
CA GLU A 322 -10.72 -6.51 -30.61
C GLU A 322 -10.48 -6.97 -32.05
N LYS A 323 -9.32 -7.58 -32.33
CA LYS A 323 -9.03 -8.16 -33.65
C LYS A 323 -10.04 -9.26 -34.00
N GLY A 324 -10.32 -10.16 -33.06
CA GLY A 324 -11.29 -11.24 -33.23
C GLY A 324 -12.68 -10.70 -33.58
N ILE A 325 -13.15 -9.70 -32.84
CA ILE A 325 -14.46 -9.07 -33.07
C ILE A 325 -14.53 -8.37 -34.41
N ARG A 326 -13.49 -7.62 -34.80
CA ARG A 326 -13.46 -6.92 -36.10
C ARG A 326 -13.47 -7.88 -37.30
N ASN A 327 -12.98 -9.11 -37.11
CA ASN A 327 -13.03 -10.15 -38.14
C ASN A 327 -14.41 -10.84 -38.23
N LEU A 328 -15.34 -10.56 -37.31
CA LEU A 328 -16.71 -11.04 -37.37
C LEU A 328 -17.57 -10.11 -38.25
N GLY A 329 -18.54 -10.69 -38.98
CA GLY A 329 -19.56 -9.87 -39.65
C GLY A 329 -20.46 -9.13 -38.66
N ASN A 330 -21.02 -7.98 -39.08
CA ASN A 330 -21.79 -7.04 -38.25
C ASN A 330 -22.84 -7.68 -37.31
N LYS A 331 -23.53 -8.74 -37.75
CA LYS A 331 -24.54 -9.44 -36.93
C LYS A 331 -23.90 -10.22 -35.77
N ARG A 332 -22.79 -10.91 -36.02
CA ARG A 332 -22.07 -11.72 -35.01
C ARG A 332 -21.31 -10.83 -34.02
N GLU A 333 -20.71 -9.74 -34.49
CA GLU A 333 -20.08 -8.74 -33.62
C GLU A 333 -21.06 -8.25 -32.53
N LYS A 334 -22.30 -7.90 -32.92
CA LYS A 334 -23.31 -7.41 -31.97
C LYS A 334 -23.67 -8.44 -30.88
N MET A 335 -23.54 -9.74 -31.17
CA MET A 335 -23.81 -10.82 -30.21
C MET A 335 -22.68 -11.02 -29.19
N VAL A 336 -21.46 -10.54 -29.47
CA VAL A 336 -20.33 -10.67 -28.54
C VAL A 336 -20.52 -9.78 -27.31
N TYR A 337 -21.01 -8.55 -27.48
CA TYR A 337 -21.12 -7.59 -26.36
C TYR A 337 -22.06 -8.05 -25.23
N PRO A 338 -23.24 -8.65 -25.48
CA PRO A 338 -24.04 -9.28 -24.43
C PRO A 338 -23.29 -10.38 -23.66
N VAL A 339 -22.50 -11.21 -24.35
CA VAL A 339 -21.69 -12.26 -23.70
C VAL A 339 -20.61 -11.63 -22.80
N LEU A 340 -19.91 -10.59 -23.28
CA LEU A 340 -18.94 -9.85 -22.46
C LEU A 340 -19.59 -9.18 -21.24
N CYS A 341 -20.80 -8.65 -21.41
CA CYS A 341 -21.59 -8.09 -20.32
C CYS A 341 -21.97 -9.15 -19.29
N MET A 342 -22.42 -10.32 -19.74
CA MET A 342 -22.73 -11.46 -18.86
C MET A 342 -21.50 -11.93 -18.09
N ILE A 343 -20.34 -12.08 -18.75
CA ILE A 343 -19.07 -12.44 -18.07
C ILE A 343 -18.71 -11.38 -17.02
N SER A 344 -18.83 -10.09 -17.35
CA SER A 344 -18.56 -9.01 -16.39
C SER A 344 -19.49 -9.08 -15.18
N PHE A 345 -20.79 -9.31 -15.41
CA PHE A 345 -21.78 -9.45 -14.35
C PHE A 345 -21.45 -10.64 -13.45
N LEU A 346 -21.14 -11.81 -14.01
CA LEU A 346 -20.77 -13.00 -13.24
C LEU A 346 -19.52 -12.78 -12.38
N MET A 347 -18.52 -12.09 -12.92
CA MET A 347 -17.30 -11.76 -12.16
C MET A 347 -17.58 -10.81 -10.99
N ILE A 348 -18.37 -9.76 -11.22
CA ILE A 348 -18.76 -8.82 -10.17
C ILE A 348 -19.63 -9.52 -9.12
N ALA A 349 -20.57 -10.37 -9.55
CA ALA A 349 -21.41 -11.15 -8.66
C ALA A 349 -20.58 -12.12 -7.81
N ASN A 350 -19.57 -12.79 -8.37
CA ASN A 350 -18.68 -13.67 -7.60
C ASN A 350 -17.94 -12.89 -6.50
N VAL A 351 -17.37 -11.72 -6.81
CA VAL A 351 -16.72 -10.87 -5.80
C VAL A 351 -17.72 -10.38 -4.76
N ASN A 352 -18.90 -9.95 -5.17
CA ASN A 352 -19.93 -9.48 -4.25
C ASN A 352 -20.40 -10.59 -3.30
N LEU A 353 -20.60 -11.81 -3.81
CA LEU A 353 -20.94 -12.98 -3.00
C LEU A 353 -19.84 -13.29 -1.98
N LYS A 354 -18.56 -13.23 -2.36
CA LYS A 354 -17.45 -13.42 -1.41
C LYS A 354 -17.42 -12.35 -0.32
N VAL A 355 -17.61 -11.09 -0.70
CA VAL A 355 -17.68 -9.99 0.27
C VAL A 355 -18.87 -10.19 1.21
N LEU A 356 -20.03 -10.62 0.69
CA LEU A 356 -21.20 -10.92 1.50
C LEU A 356 -20.94 -12.08 2.47
N GLN A 357 -20.39 -13.19 1.99
CA GLN A 357 -20.03 -14.35 2.82
C GLN A 357 -19.02 -13.99 3.91
N SER A 358 -18.02 -13.16 3.61
CA SER A 358 -17.09 -12.67 4.64
C SER A 358 -17.78 -11.71 5.62
N ALA A 359 -18.75 -10.93 5.16
CA ALA A 359 -19.52 -10.03 6.01
C ALA A 359 -20.55 -10.76 6.88
N GLU A 360 -21.02 -11.95 6.50
CA GLU A 360 -21.94 -12.76 7.31
C GLU A 360 -21.35 -13.09 8.69
N ALA A 361 -20.03 -13.23 8.80
CA ALA A 361 -19.34 -13.41 10.10
C ALA A 361 -19.67 -12.29 11.10
N TRP A 362 -19.85 -11.06 10.61
CA TRP A 362 -20.21 -9.90 11.43
C TRP A 362 -21.53 -10.07 12.19
N GLU A 363 -22.47 -10.85 11.64
CA GLU A 363 -23.80 -11.11 12.22
C GLU A 363 -23.83 -12.36 13.10
N THR A 364 -22.70 -13.06 13.26
CA THR A 364 -22.61 -14.28 14.09
C THR A 364 -22.11 -13.97 15.51
N GLU A 365 -22.10 -14.97 16.39
CA GLU A 365 -21.50 -14.86 17.73
C GLU A 365 -19.98 -14.64 17.71
N ASP A 366 -19.31 -14.80 16.56
CA ASP A 366 -17.89 -14.45 16.38
C ASP A 366 -17.71 -13.48 15.19
N PRO A 367 -17.84 -12.15 15.43
CA PRO A 367 -17.60 -11.13 14.41
C PRO A 367 -16.19 -11.13 13.82
N THR A 368 -15.23 -11.84 14.44
CA THR A 368 -13.83 -11.87 14.04
C THR A 368 -13.43 -13.10 13.23
N ALA A 369 -14.33 -14.09 13.09
CA ALA A 369 -14.09 -15.39 12.45
C ALA A 369 -13.55 -15.30 11.01
N ALA A 370 -13.89 -14.22 10.29
CA ALA A 370 -13.42 -14.00 8.92
C ALA A 370 -11.96 -13.51 8.83
N GLY A 371 -11.29 -13.24 9.95
CA GLY A 371 -9.97 -12.62 10.00
C GLY A 371 -9.02 -13.25 11.02
N ASN A 372 -7.96 -12.51 11.36
CA ASN A 372 -6.92 -12.95 12.29
C ASN A 372 -6.80 -12.03 13.54
N ASN A 373 -7.92 -11.43 13.92
CA ASN A 373 -8.00 -10.53 15.07
C ASN A 373 -8.57 -11.22 16.31
N GLY A 374 -9.22 -12.39 16.19
CA GLY A 374 -9.92 -13.04 17.31
C GLY A 374 -9.05 -13.37 18.52
N VAL A 375 -7.76 -13.65 18.32
CA VAL A 375 -6.81 -13.89 19.44
C VAL A 375 -6.52 -12.62 20.25
N TRP A 376 -6.89 -11.46 19.73
CA TRP A 376 -6.53 -10.14 20.28
C TRP A 376 -7.75 -9.31 20.70
N THR A 377 -8.91 -9.96 20.87
CA THR A 377 -10.10 -9.34 21.44
C THR A 377 -9.91 -9.15 22.94
N THR A 378 -10.48 -8.08 23.50
CA THR A 378 -10.45 -7.81 24.94
C THR A 378 -11.79 -8.14 25.62
N THR A 379 -12.78 -8.53 24.83
CA THR A 379 -14.12 -8.93 25.25
C THR A 379 -14.56 -10.14 24.41
N ASP A 380 -15.35 -11.00 25.04
CA ASP A 380 -16.02 -12.14 24.38
C ASP A 380 -17.45 -11.76 23.93
N ASP A 381 -17.93 -10.56 24.25
CA ASP A 381 -19.27 -10.09 23.85
C ASP A 381 -19.26 -9.59 22.39
N PRO A 382 -19.98 -10.26 21.48
CA PRO A 382 -20.02 -9.87 20.08
C PRO A 382 -20.70 -8.51 19.85
N ASP A 383 -21.62 -8.08 20.72
CA ASP A 383 -22.28 -6.78 20.60
C ASP A 383 -21.35 -5.64 21.03
N GLU A 384 -20.52 -5.84 22.05
CA GLU A 384 -19.45 -4.90 22.40
C GLU A 384 -18.44 -4.77 21.24
N LEU A 385 -18.03 -5.88 20.62
CA LEU A 385 -17.18 -5.87 19.44
C LEU A 385 -17.80 -5.06 18.30
N ARG A 386 -19.09 -5.26 18.01
CA ARG A 386 -19.79 -4.48 16.96
C ARG A 386 -19.89 -3.00 17.32
N GLN A 387 -20.19 -2.69 18.58
CA GLN A 387 -20.31 -1.33 19.08
C GLN A 387 -18.99 -0.59 18.91
N GLY A 388 -17.84 -1.21 19.21
CA GLY A 388 -16.52 -0.59 19.02
C GLY A 388 -16.23 -0.10 17.60
N PHE A 389 -16.83 -0.70 16.57
CA PHE A 389 -16.65 -0.27 15.17
C PHE A 389 -17.79 0.62 14.64
N THR A 390 -18.91 0.74 15.37
CA THR A 390 -20.12 1.42 14.91
C THR A 390 -20.57 2.60 15.77
N SER A 391 -19.99 2.78 16.98
CA SER A 391 -20.35 3.80 17.97
C SER A 391 -20.31 5.25 17.46
N GLY A 392 -19.46 5.52 16.47
CA GLY A 392 -19.19 6.88 15.98
C GLY A 392 -17.92 7.50 16.54
N GLN A 393 -17.24 6.79 17.45
CA GLN A 393 -15.90 7.10 17.94
C GLN A 393 -14.95 6.04 17.36
N TYR A 394 -13.84 6.49 16.79
CA TYR A 394 -12.93 5.58 16.09
C TYR A 394 -12.01 4.84 17.07
N GLU A 395 -11.77 5.45 18.23
CA GLU A 395 -10.99 4.96 19.35
C GLU A 395 -11.54 3.66 19.95
N ASP A 396 -12.87 3.52 20.06
CA ASP A 396 -13.53 2.37 20.69
C ASP A 396 -13.13 1.03 20.06
N ALA A 397 -12.82 1.00 18.76
CA ALA A 397 -12.34 -0.21 18.08
C ALA A 397 -11.01 -0.73 18.64
N PHE A 398 -10.18 0.16 19.19
CA PHE A 398 -8.90 -0.19 19.83
C PHE A 398 -9.07 -0.57 21.30
N GLU A 399 -10.23 -0.33 21.90
CA GLU A 399 -10.57 -0.82 23.24
C GLU A 399 -10.97 -2.30 23.19
N VAL A 400 -11.72 -2.69 22.16
CA VAL A 400 -12.25 -4.06 21.98
C VAL A 400 -11.28 -5.00 21.23
N ILE A 401 -10.33 -4.47 20.44
CA ILE A 401 -9.28 -5.25 19.77
C ILE A 401 -7.92 -4.57 19.89
N LYS A 402 -6.99 -5.22 20.59
CA LYS A 402 -5.63 -4.72 20.82
C LYS A 402 -4.59 -5.68 20.24
N LYS A 403 -4.17 -5.43 18.99
CA LYS A 403 -3.22 -6.30 18.30
C LYS A 403 -1.76 -5.83 18.48
N PRO A 404 -0.90 -6.57 19.20
CA PRO A 404 0.49 -6.20 19.47
C PRO A 404 1.40 -6.61 18.30
N THR A 405 1.34 -5.90 17.18
CA THR A 405 2.27 -6.15 16.05
C THR A 405 3.57 -5.38 16.24
N PRO A 406 4.74 -6.03 16.37
CA PRO A 406 6.03 -5.37 16.67
C PRO A 406 6.73 -4.77 15.45
N ASP A 407 6.15 -4.84 14.24
CA ASP A 407 6.78 -4.35 13.01
C ASP A 407 7.37 -2.92 13.14
N TYR A 408 8.56 -2.66 12.58
CA TYR A 408 9.17 -1.33 12.59
C TYR A 408 9.49 -0.73 13.97
N LEU A 409 9.45 -1.54 15.04
CA LEU A 409 10.07 -1.16 16.30
C LEU A 409 11.60 -1.22 16.16
N PRO A 410 12.35 -0.43 16.93
CA PRO A 410 13.79 -0.59 17.06
C PRO A 410 14.12 -2.02 17.49
N LEU A 411 15.10 -2.63 16.84
CA LEU A 411 15.67 -3.92 17.21
C LEU A 411 17.06 -3.65 17.81
N LEU A 412 17.15 -3.77 19.13
CA LEU A 412 18.32 -3.37 19.92
C LEU A 412 19.11 -4.58 20.42
N ASN A 413 20.18 -4.30 21.17
CA ASN A 413 21.00 -5.30 21.87
C ASN A 413 21.66 -6.37 20.98
N GLY A 414 21.76 -6.10 19.67
CA GLY A 414 22.32 -7.04 18.70
C GLY A 414 21.41 -8.24 18.41
N THR A 415 20.16 -8.22 18.86
CA THR A 415 19.18 -9.28 18.61
C THR A 415 18.85 -9.34 17.12
N THR A 416 18.78 -10.55 16.57
CA THR A 416 18.35 -10.78 15.20
C THR A 416 16.82 -10.93 15.10
N GLN A 417 16.25 -10.81 13.90
CA GLN A 417 14.81 -11.06 13.73
C GLN A 417 14.45 -12.50 14.11
N GLU A 418 15.27 -13.48 13.73
CA GLU A 418 15.04 -14.89 14.02
C GLU A 418 14.99 -15.13 15.54
N GLU A 419 15.95 -14.56 16.28
CA GLU A 419 15.96 -14.61 17.74
C GLU A 419 14.73 -13.92 18.35
N LEU A 420 14.28 -12.79 17.79
CA LEU A 420 13.07 -12.10 18.26
C LEU A 420 11.81 -12.97 18.06
N GLU A 421 11.71 -13.65 16.93
CA GLU A 421 10.58 -14.55 16.63
C GLU A 421 10.58 -15.76 17.56
N GLU A 422 11.75 -16.39 17.79
CA GLU A 422 11.93 -17.48 18.75
C GLU A 422 11.58 -17.08 20.20
N GLN A 423 11.92 -15.85 20.58
CA GLN A 423 11.64 -15.32 21.92
C GLN A 423 10.21 -14.81 22.09
N GLY A 424 9.37 -14.88 21.04
CA GLY A 424 7.98 -14.43 21.11
C GLY A 424 7.83 -12.91 21.12
N GLY A 425 8.49 -12.21 20.19
CA GLY A 425 8.48 -10.75 20.09
C GLY A 425 7.10 -10.08 20.07
N TYR A 426 6.06 -10.78 19.62
CA TYR A 426 4.66 -10.31 19.75
C TYR A 426 4.22 -10.20 21.21
N ASN A 427 4.52 -11.21 22.03
CA ASN A 427 4.20 -11.20 23.46
C ASN A 427 5.04 -10.15 24.19
N MET A 428 6.33 -10.05 23.84
CA MET A 428 7.19 -9.00 24.40
C MET A 428 6.64 -7.60 24.15
N TYR A 429 6.18 -7.30 22.94
CA TYR A 429 5.57 -6.00 22.64
C TYR A 429 4.23 -5.82 23.34
N ASP A 430 3.46 -6.89 23.48
CA ASP A 430 2.20 -6.86 24.23
C ASP A 430 2.44 -6.43 25.68
N GLU A 431 3.31 -7.14 26.39
CA GLU A 431 3.67 -6.86 27.79
C GLU A 431 4.34 -5.49 27.96
N GLN A 432 5.20 -5.09 27.03
CA GLN A 432 5.94 -3.82 27.18
C GLN A 432 5.10 -2.59 26.86
N VAL A 433 4.10 -2.67 25.97
CA VAL A 433 3.43 -1.48 25.43
C VAL A 433 1.91 -1.55 25.44
N VAL A 434 1.33 -2.69 25.05
CA VAL A 434 -0.12 -2.80 24.83
C VAL A 434 -0.87 -3.08 26.13
N ASN A 435 -0.38 -4.07 26.88
CA ASN A 435 -0.91 -4.55 28.15
C ASN A 435 0.16 -4.47 29.25
N ASN A 436 0.81 -3.29 29.34
CA ASN A 436 1.84 -3.02 30.33
C ASN A 436 1.25 -2.95 31.75
N GLU A 437 1.96 -3.54 32.72
CA GLU A 437 1.56 -3.59 34.13
C GLU A 437 1.53 -2.20 34.79
N LEU A 438 2.41 -1.30 34.37
CA LEU A 438 2.46 0.08 34.84
C LEU A 438 1.33 0.90 34.22
N HIS A 439 0.42 1.34 35.09
CA HIS A 439 -0.64 2.26 34.72
C HIS A 439 -0.10 3.69 34.55
N VAL A 440 0.14 4.09 33.31
CA VAL A 440 0.55 5.46 32.95
C VAL A 440 -0.58 6.25 32.31
N SER A 441 -0.68 7.53 32.64
CA SER A 441 -1.46 8.49 31.86
C SER A 441 -0.64 8.96 30.65
N LYS A 442 -1.23 8.94 29.46
CA LYS A 442 -0.58 9.38 28.21
C LYS A 442 -1.29 10.60 27.65
N THR A 443 -0.52 11.66 27.36
CA THR A 443 -1.03 12.89 26.76
C THR A 443 -0.07 13.43 25.71
N THR A 444 -0.50 14.44 24.97
CA THR A 444 0.34 15.16 24.01
C THR A 444 0.45 16.61 24.45
N ASP A 445 1.67 17.14 24.54
CA ASP A 445 1.90 18.53 24.90
C ASP A 445 1.70 19.49 23.70
N ASN A 446 1.82 20.80 23.94
CA ASN A 446 1.67 21.83 22.91
C ASN A 446 2.76 21.81 21.82
N ASN A 447 3.85 21.06 22.04
CA ASN A 447 4.94 20.89 21.10
C ASN A 447 4.83 19.56 20.32
N ASN A 448 3.71 18.84 20.46
CA ASN A 448 3.47 17.53 19.87
C ASN A 448 4.42 16.44 20.39
N ASN A 449 4.85 16.56 21.64
CA ASN A 449 5.61 15.53 22.34
C ASN A 449 4.66 14.60 23.08
N LEU A 450 5.05 13.33 23.18
CA LEU A 450 4.33 12.33 23.96
C LEU A 450 4.75 12.45 25.43
N VAL A 451 3.79 12.64 26.34
CA VAL A 451 4.01 12.78 27.78
C VAL A 451 3.35 11.61 28.51
N LEU A 452 4.16 10.87 29.27
CA LEU A 452 3.72 9.81 30.19
C LEU A 452 3.83 10.34 31.62
N THR A 453 2.83 10.04 32.45
CA THR A 453 2.83 10.41 33.88
C THR A 453 2.28 9.28 34.72
N TRP A 454 2.97 8.96 35.83
CA TRP A 454 2.56 7.93 36.78
C TRP A 454 3.01 8.29 38.20
N GLU A 455 2.38 7.65 39.19
CA GLU A 455 2.76 7.75 40.59
C GLU A 455 3.58 6.52 40.98
N SER A 456 4.65 6.69 41.75
CA SER A 456 5.42 5.59 42.32
C SER A 456 5.82 5.90 43.76
N ASN A 457 6.05 4.85 44.55
CA ASN A 457 6.62 4.99 45.89
C ASN A 457 8.14 5.23 45.86
N GLY A 458 8.76 5.08 44.69
CA GLY A 458 10.17 5.39 44.39
C GLY A 458 11.10 4.16 44.42
N ASN A 459 12.23 4.27 43.73
CA ASN A 459 13.27 3.23 43.58
C ASN A 459 12.78 1.92 42.93
N GLU A 460 11.72 2.00 42.14
CA GLU A 460 11.22 0.91 41.31
C GLU A 460 11.75 1.08 39.89
N GLU A 461 12.29 0.00 39.32
CA GLU A 461 12.66 -0.04 37.92
C GLU A 461 11.41 -0.29 37.08
N GLU A 462 11.06 0.69 36.25
CA GLU A 462 9.83 0.68 35.47
C GLU A 462 10.11 0.62 33.98
N THR A 463 9.41 -0.28 33.28
CA THR A 463 9.39 -0.31 31.81
C THR A 463 8.20 0.50 31.33
N LEU A 464 8.45 1.62 30.67
CA LEU A 464 7.38 2.51 30.21
C LEU A 464 6.78 2.02 28.89
N PRO A 465 5.45 2.12 28.70
CA PRO A 465 4.77 1.70 27.47
C PRO A 465 4.91 2.73 26.35
N ALA A 466 6.14 2.99 25.94
CA ALA A 466 6.51 3.86 24.84
C ALA A 466 7.70 3.28 24.07
N VAL A 467 8.08 3.89 22.95
CA VAL A 467 9.15 3.41 22.08
C VAL A 467 10.13 4.54 21.78
N ILE A 468 11.41 4.30 22.03
CA ILE A 468 12.51 5.24 21.79
C ILE A 468 13.30 4.81 20.56
N TYR A 469 13.42 5.70 19.59
CA TYR A 469 14.29 5.55 18.41
C TYR A 469 15.59 6.32 18.61
N SER A 470 16.59 6.09 17.76
CA SER A 470 17.92 6.71 17.88
C SER A 470 17.91 8.24 17.94
N ASN A 471 17.00 8.91 17.22
CA ASN A 471 16.87 10.38 17.23
C ASN A 471 15.77 10.89 18.19
N SER A 472 15.32 10.04 19.12
CA SER A 472 14.39 10.49 20.16
C SER A 472 15.11 11.36 21.20
N GLN A 473 14.46 12.44 21.61
CA GLN A 473 14.87 13.26 22.73
C GLN A 473 13.96 12.97 23.93
N ILE A 474 14.56 12.87 25.11
CA ILE A 474 13.86 12.49 26.33
C ILE A 474 13.99 13.61 27.35
N ASN A 475 12.89 13.90 28.05
CA ASN A 475 12.90 14.65 29.30
C ASN A 475 12.25 13.80 30.39
N PHE A 476 13.02 13.43 31.41
CA PHE A 476 12.54 12.67 32.56
C PHE A 476 12.73 13.50 33.83
N ASN A 477 11.62 13.82 34.51
CA ASN A 477 11.58 14.64 35.72
C ASN A 477 12.39 15.97 35.61
N GLY A 478 12.36 16.60 34.42
CA GLY A 478 13.05 17.86 34.15
C GLY A 478 14.48 17.72 33.64
N ASN A 479 15.05 16.51 33.64
CA ASN A 479 16.38 16.23 33.12
C ASN A 479 16.31 15.75 31.67
N HIS A 480 17.19 16.29 30.83
CA HIS A 480 17.27 15.95 29.42
C HIS A 480 18.24 14.80 29.16
N TYR A 481 17.80 13.84 28.36
CA TYR A 481 18.58 12.68 27.95
C TYR A 481 18.48 12.46 26.44
N THR A 482 19.59 12.02 25.84
CA THR A 482 19.58 11.45 24.49
C THR A 482 19.08 10.00 24.54
N SER A 483 18.67 9.47 23.38
CA SER A 483 18.22 8.08 23.26
C SER A 483 19.25 7.07 23.82
N GLU A 484 20.55 7.29 23.65
CA GLU A 484 21.62 6.40 24.10
C GLU A 484 21.79 6.37 25.62
N GLN A 485 21.41 7.46 26.31
CA GLN A 485 21.58 7.61 27.76
C GLN A 485 20.49 6.90 28.57
N ILE A 486 19.36 6.55 27.94
CA ILE A 486 18.25 5.84 28.59
C ILE A 486 18.35 4.33 28.29
N PRO A 487 18.38 3.47 29.32
CA PRO A 487 18.28 2.02 29.12
C PRO A 487 16.97 1.63 28.43
N LYS A 488 17.02 0.60 27.58
CA LYS A 488 15.87 0.17 26.77
C LYS A 488 15.80 -1.35 26.68
N THR A 489 14.58 -1.86 26.53
CA THR A 489 14.35 -3.26 26.14
C THR A 489 14.82 -3.52 24.70
N THR A 490 14.83 -4.78 24.28
CA THR A 490 15.15 -5.20 22.91
C THR A 490 14.27 -4.53 21.84
N LEU A 491 13.03 -4.16 22.19
CA LEU A 491 12.07 -3.49 21.29
C LEU A 491 12.02 -1.96 21.46
N GLY A 492 12.96 -1.39 22.21
CA GLY A 492 13.10 0.04 22.39
C GLY A 492 12.19 0.65 23.45
N ALA A 493 11.58 -0.14 24.34
CA ALA A 493 10.80 0.40 25.46
C ALA A 493 11.75 0.99 26.52
N PRO A 494 11.53 2.25 26.98
CA PRO A 494 12.40 2.87 27.99
C PRO A 494 12.29 2.17 29.34
N ILE A 495 13.43 2.03 30.01
CA ILE A 495 13.52 1.59 31.39
C ILE A 495 14.04 2.74 32.23
N VAL A 496 13.30 3.13 33.27
CA VAL A 496 13.62 4.25 34.15
C VAL A 496 13.54 3.85 35.62
N GLN A 497 14.29 4.55 36.46
CA GLN A 497 14.18 4.42 37.91
C GLN A 497 13.19 5.48 38.41
N SER A 498 12.04 5.05 38.90
CA SER A 498 11.01 5.95 39.37
C SER A 498 11.43 6.67 40.65
N GLU A 499 11.11 7.95 40.73
CA GLU A 499 11.24 8.74 41.95
C GLU A 499 9.95 8.66 42.77
N SER A 500 10.03 8.96 44.07
CA SER A 500 8.84 8.95 44.93
C SER A 500 7.92 10.12 44.55
N GLY A 501 6.64 9.83 44.30
CA GLY A 501 5.61 10.78 43.85
C GLY A 501 5.35 10.72 42.35
N THR A 502 4.95 11.88 41.79
CA THR A 502 4.60 12.00 40.38
C THR A 502 5.85 12.01 39.49
N ASN A 503 5.97 11.01 38.65
CA ASN A 503 7.01 10.93 37.62
C ASN A 503 6.44 11.39 36.27
N GLN A 504 7.27 12.07 35.48
CA GLN A 504 6.91 12.54 34.15
C GLN A 504 8.01 12.20 33.15
N PHE A 505 7.63 11.52 32.08
CA PHE A 505 8.51 11.14 30.98
C PHE A 505 7.98 11.69 29.67
N THR A 506 8.73 12.60 29.04
CA THR A 506 8.37 13.22 27.77
C THR A 506 9.30 12.72 26.67
N ILE A 507 8.72 12.31 25.55
CA ILE A 507 9.43 11.80 24.38
C ILE A 507 9.08 12.66 23.18
N SER A 508 10.10 13.10 22.47
CA SER A 508 9.97 13.69 21.14
C SER A 508 10.91 13.00 20.15
N TYR A 509 10.76 13.30 18.87
CA TYR A 509 11.65 12.83 17.82
C TYR A 509 12.19 14.04 17.07
N GLU A 510 13.51 14.17 16.98
CA GLU A 510 14.17 15.27 16.30
C GLU A 510 14.66 14.81 14.92
N PRO A 511 13.97 15.17 13.83
CA PRO A 511 14.35 14.71 12.51
C PRO A 511 15.69 15.31 12.05
N LEU A 512 16.53 14.53 11.37
CA LEU A 512 17.79 15.00 10.78
C LEU A 512 17.58 16.12 9.76
N VAL A 513 16.43 16.11 9.08
CA VAL A 513 16.03 17.15 8.14
C VAL A 513 14.74 17.81 8.59
N ASN A 514 14.76 19.14 8.63
CA ASN A 514 13.59 19.94 8.99
C ASN A 514 12.36 19.56 8.13
N THR A 515 11.32 19.03 8.78
CA THR A 515 10.11 18.53 8.13
C THR A 515 9.31 19.63 7.44
N THR A 516 9.27 20.83 8.03
CA THR A 516 8.63 22.00 7.42
C THR A 516 9.26 22.33 6.08
N LEU A 517 10.59 22.29 5.97
CA LEU A 517 11.29 22.50 4.70
C LEU A 517 10.88 21.46 3.65
N LEU A 518 10.77 20.18 4.03
CA LEU A 518 10.35 19.10 3.12
C LEU A 518 8.93 19.34 2.58
N PHE A 519 8.00 19.73 3.47
CA PHE A 519 6.65 20.09 3.06
C PHE A 519 6.62 21.33 2.18
N VAL A 520 7.41 22.37 2.48
CA VAL A 520 7.51 23.57 1.63
C VAL A 520 7.97 23.20 0.22
N ILE A 521 9.02 22.38 0.08
CA ILE A 521 9.51 21.93 -1.23
C ILE A 521 8.42 21.16 -1.99
N LYS A 522 7.74 20.24 -1.30
CA LYS A 522 6.66 19.45 -1.88
C LYS A 522 5.50 20.31 -2.33
N PHE A 523 4.94 21.14 -1.45
CA PHE A 523 3.79 21.98 -1.76
C PHE A 523 4.12 23.02 -2.81
N PHE A 524 5.33 23.60 -2.79
CA PHE A 524 5.82 24.46 -3.87
C PHE A 524 5.82 23.72 -5.22
N THR A 525 6.32 22.48 -5.24
CA THR A 525 6.32 21.63 -6.44
C THR A 525 4.89 21.35 -6.93
N ILE A 526 3.96 21.02 -6.02
CA ILE A 526 2.54 20.81 -6.35
C ILE A 526 1.93 22.10 -6.93
N SER A 527 2.13 23.25 -6.29
CA SER A 527 1.63 24.55 -6.76
C SER A 527 2.17 24.88 -8.15
N LEU A 528 3.46 24.66 -8.40
CA LEU A 528 4.05 24.87 -9.72
C LEU A 528 3.39 23.97 -10.79
N LEU A 529 3.15 22.70 -10.49
CA LEU A 529 2.48 21.79 -11.41
C LEU A 529 1.03 22.20 -11.71
N ILE A 530 0.29 22.66 -10.69
CA ILE A 530 -1.08 23.18 -10.85
C ILE A 530 -1.07 24.42 -11.76
N ILE A 531 -0.17 25.38 -11.52
CA ILE A 531 -0.03 26.58 -12.34
C ILE A 531 0.30 26.20 -13.79
N LEU A 532 1.24 25.27 -14.01
CA LEU A 532 1.59 24.80 -15.35
C LEU A 532 0.40 24.12 -16.05
N ALA A 533 -0.39 23.33 -15.33
CA ALA A 533 -1.59 22.71 -15.86
C ALA A 533 -2.65 23.76 -16.23
N PHE A 534 -2.85 24.76 -15.39
CA PHE A 534 -3.79 25.86 -15.59
C PHE A 534 -3.42 26.72 -16.80
N VAL A 535 -2.16 27.17 -16.89
CA VAL A 535 -1.65 27.95 -18.03
C VAL A 535 -1.81 27.18 -19.34
N LYS A 536 -1.53 25.87 -19.33
CA LYS A 536 -1.71 25.02 -20.50
C LYS A 536 -3.19 24.86 -20.89
N GLY A 537 -4.08 24.79 -19.90
CA GLY A 537 -5.53 24.79 -20.10
C GLY A 537 -6.01 26.07 -20.78
N ILE A 538 -5.59 27.24 -20.29
CA ILE A 538 -5.90 28.55 -20.86
C ILE A 538 -5.42 28.64 -22.31
N ARG A 539 -4.15 28.30 -22.57
CA ARG A 539 -3.61 28.35 -23.95
C ARG A 539 -4.43 27.49 -24.90
N LYS A 540 -4.78 26.27 -24.51
CA LYS A 540 -5.62 25.38 -25.34
C LYS A 540 -7.02 25.97 -25.60
N PHE A 541 -7.61 26.65 -24.61
CA PHE A 541 -8.90 27.32 -24.77
C PHE A 541 -8.83 28.54 -25.70
N LEU A 542 -7.74 29.31 -25.64
CA LEU A 542 -7.50 30.45 -26.53
C LEU A 542 -7.19 29.99 -27.96
N ASP A 543 -6.34 28.98 -28.12
CA ASP A 543 -5.95 28.42 -29.43
C ASP A 543 -7.10 27.67 -30.12
N GLY A 544 -8.05 27.11 -29.35
CA GLY A 544 -9.25 26.45 -29.87
C GLY A 544 -10.43 27.37 -30.18
N LYS A 545 -10.25 28.70 -30.00
CA LYS A 545 -11.20 29.73 -30.42
C LYS A 545 -10.82 30.42 -31.75
N ASN A 546 -9.70 30.03 -32.35
CA ASN A 546 -9.31 30.32 -33.73
C ASN A 546 -9.52 29.07 -34.58
#